data_AF-F5S6A2-F1
#
_entry.id   AF-F5S6A2-F1
#
_cell.length_a   1.000
_cell.length_b   1.000
_cell.length_c   1.000
_cell.angle_alpha   90.00
_cell.angle_beta   90.00
_cell.angle_gamma   90.00
#
_symmetry.space_group_name_H-M   'P 1'
#
loop_
_entity.id
_entity.type
_entity.pdbx_description
1 polymer ?
#
loop_
_entity_poly.entity_id
_entity_poly.type
_entity_poly.pdbx_seq_one_letter_code
_entity_poly.pdbx_strand_id
1 'polypeptide(L)' 'MKLTNQQIKKAKPTDKPYKLADGQGLYLYITPTGANYGG' A
#
# COMPACT_ATOMS: atom_id res chain seq x y z
N MET A 1 -2.57 7.02 -12.83
CA MET A 1 -2.63 5.64 -13.32
C MET A 1 -3.42 4.83 -12.32
N LYS A 2 -4.45 4.12 -12.75
CA LYS A 2 -5.23 3.22 -11.89
C LYS A 2 -4.43 1.94 -11.63
N LEU A 3 -4.35 1.51 -10.38
CA LEU A 3 -3.77 0.24 -9.98
C LEU A 3 -4.65 -0.91 -10.44
N THR A 4 -3.98 -2.01 -10.76
CA THR A 4 -4.62 -3.28 -11.12
C THR A 4 -4.64 -4.21 -9.92
N ASN A 5 -5.61 -5.13 -9.90
CA ASN A 5 -5.68 -6.19 -8.89
C ASN A 5 -4.36 -6.98 -8.77
N GLN A 6 -3.64 -7.17 -9.87
CA GLN A 6 -2.34 -7.84 -9.86
C GLN A 6 -1.25 -7.02 -9.15
N GLN A 7 -1.21 -5.70 -9.37
CA GLN A 7 -0.26 -4.82 -8.67
C GLN A 7 -0.53 -4.79 -7.17
N ILE A 8 -1.81 -4.74 -6.77
CA ILE A 8 -2.22 -4.77 -5.37
C ILE A 8 -1.78 -6.08 -4.70
N LYS A 9 -2.07 -7.24 -5.34
CA LYS A 9 -1.67 -8.56 -4.82
C LYS A 9 -0.15 -8.75 -4.72
N LYS A 10 0.62 -8.07 -5.56
CA LYS A 10 2.09 -8.15 -5.58
C LYS A 10 2.76 -7.15 -4.65
N ALA A 11 2.04 -6.14 -4.13
CA ALA A 11 2.59 -5.20 -3.18
C ALA A 11 2.97 -5.93 -1.89
N LYS A 12 4.22 -5.76 -1.45
CA LYS A 12 4.76 -6.42 -0.25
C LYS A 12 5.09 -5.39 0.81
N PRO A 13 4.86 -5.69 2.09
CA PRO A 13 5.43 -4.92 3.18
C PRO A 13 6.93 -4.71 3.02
N THR A 14 7.39 -3.54 3.45
CA THR A 14 8.82 -3.19 3.56
C THR A 14 9.09 -2.69 4.97
N ASP A 15 10.37 -2.50 5.32
CA ASP A 15 10.77 -2.04 6.66
C ASP A 15 10.21 -0.64 7.00
N LYS A 16 9.99 0.18 5.97
CA LYS A 16 9.35 1.50 6.09
C LYS A 16 8.03 1.52 5.33
N PRO A 17 6.99 2.21 5.83
CA PRO A 17 5.76 2.38 5.08
C PRO A 17 5.97 3.10 3.75
N TYR A 18 5.15 2.78 2.74
CA TYR A 18 5.19 3.46 1.45
C TYR A 18 3.80 3.60 0.83
N LYS A 19 3.68 4.50 -0.15
CA LYS A 19 2.43 4.77 -0.87
C LYS A 19 2.51 4.18 -2.28
N LEU A 20 1.50 3.42 -2.67
CA LEU A 20 1.29 2.98 -4.04
C LEU A 20 0.14 3.78 -4.63
N ALA A 21 0.44 4.72 -5.54
CA ALA A 21 -0.54 5.68 -6.05
C ALA A 21 -1.53 5.05 -7.06
N ASP A 22 -2.82 5.35 -6.89
CA ASP A 22 -3.91 5.00 -7.81
C ASP A 22 -4.36 6.20 -8.69
N GLY A 23 -3.85 7.40 -8.36
CA GLY A 23 -4.13 8.64 -9.07
C GLY A 23 -5.16 9.52 -8.37
N GLN A 24 -5.26 10.79 -8.79
CA GLN A 24 -6.18 11.78 -8.20
C GLN A 24 -6.05 11.91 -6.66
N GLY A 25 -4.84 11.72 -6.13
CA GLY A 25 -4.58 11.73 -4.70
C GLY A 25 -4.92 10.43 -3.94
N LEU A 26 -5.54 9.45 -4.59
CA LEU A 26 -5.79 8.12 -4.02
C LEU A 26 -4.50 7.27 -4.04
N TYR A 27 -4.27 6.52 -2.97
CA TYR A 27 -3.14 5.60 -2.83
C TYR A 27 -3.46 4.46 -1.86
N LEU A 28 -2.74 3.33 -2.00
CA LEU A 28 -2.63 2.31 -0.97
C LEU A 28 -1.44 2.63 -0.06
N TYR A 29 -1.67 2.63 1.26
CA TYR A 29 -0.62 2.76 2.24
C TYR A 29 -0.16 1.37 2.70
N ILE A 30 1.01 0.96 2.24
CA ILE A 30 1.57 -0.35 2.58
C ILE A 30 2.47 -0.17 3.79
N THR A 31 2.24 -0.97 4.83
CA THR A 31 2.96 -0.90 6.10
C THR A 31 3.79 -2.15 6.36
N PRO A 32 4.80 -2.06 7.24
CA PRO A 32 5.52 -3.23 7.71
C PRO A 32 4.56 -4.25 8.34
N THR A 33 4.89 -5.53 8.20
CA THR A 33 4.12 -6.63 8.80
C THR A 33 4.14 -6.49 10.33
N GLY A 34 2.98 -6.57 10.98
CA GLY A 34 2.87 -6.38 12.44
C GLY A 34 2.64 -4.94 12.89
N ALA A 35 2.43 -3.99 11.96
CA ALA A 35 1.95 -2.67 12.30
C ALA A 35 0.56 -2.76 12.97
N ASN A 36 0.51 -2.50 14.28
CA ASN A 36 -0.74 -2.39 15.02
C ASN A 36 -1.42 -1.06 14.65
N TYR A 37 -2.53 -1.14 13.91
CA TYR A 37 -3.51 -0.06 13.85
C TYR A 37 -4.44 -0.24 15.05
N GLY A 38 -3.99 0.20 16.23
CA GLY A 38 -4.88 0.32 17.37
C GLY A 38 -5.96 1.35 17.03
N GLY A 39 -7.22 0.94 17.15
CA GLY A 39 -8.37 1.84 17.06
C GLY A 39 -8.45 2.81 18.23
#